data_AF-A0A372QEP6-F1
#
_entry.id   AF-A0A372QEP6-F1
#
_cell.length_a   1.000
_cell.length_b   1.000
_cell.length_c   1.000
_cell.angle_alpha   90.00
_cell.angle_beta   90.00
_cell.angle_gamma   90.00
#
_symmetry.space_group_name_H-M   'P 1'
#
loop_
_entity.id
_entity.type
_entity.pdbx_description
1 polymer ?
#
loop_
_entity_poly.entity_id
_entity_poly.type
_entity_poly.pdbx_seq_one_letter_code
_entity_poly.pdbx_strand_id
1 'polypeptide(L)'
;PEKIFNSSNYSSISEKILISLIQNDNLQMCEVQVWENDDFNVLKSTLQHCIPFIRFYNLTSKEISDTVIPYREILPEELYVDLLKTFLNLHPESKPINKSKPRNFHKQKNVDSKIITSQHAELISKWIDRLDITDKLNASYEFKLILRGSRDG
;
A
#
# COMPACT_ATOMS: atom_id res chain seq x y z
N PRO A 1 -12.56 -8.09 -23.51
CA PRO A 1 -11.96 -9.05 -22.55
C PRO A 1 -12.99 -10.02 -21.96
N GLU A 2 -14.12 -9.52 -21.41
CA GLU A 2 -15.18 -10.35 -20.79
C GLU A 2 -15.67 -11.54 -21.65
N LYS A 3 -15.85 -11.35 -22.96
CA LYS A 3 -16.27 -12.43 -23.87
C LYS A 3 -15.30 -13.61 -23.95
N ILE A 4 -14.02 -13.38 -23.68
CA ILE A 4 -12.97 -14.39 -23.74
C ILE A 4 -12.89 -15.13 -22.40
N PHE A 5 -12.89 -14.40 -21.27
CA PHE A 5 -12.86 -15.00 -19.93
C PHE A 5 -14.14 -15.77 -19.59
N ASN A 6 -15.30 -15.33 -20.09
CA ASN A 6 -16.59 -16.01 -19.89
C ASN A 6 -16.89 -17.09 -20.95
N SER A 7 -15.92 -17.41 -21.81
CA SER A 7 -16.06 -18.45 -22.83
C SER A 7 -15.95 -19.83 -22.21
N SER A 8 -16.81 -20.77 -22.60
CA SER A 8 -16.69 -22.19 -22.23
C SER A 8 -15.39 -22.84 -22.74
N ASN A 9 -14.71 -22.19 -23.69
CA ASN A 9 -13.44 -22.64 -24.26
C ASN A 9 -12.23 -21.89 -23.67
N TYR A 10 -12.40 -21.13 -22.57
CA TYR A 10 -11.30 -20.37 -21.95
C TYR A 10 -10.08 -21.24 -21.61
N SER A 11 -10.31 -22.44 -21.08
CA SER A 11 -9.26 -23.42 -20.76
C SER A 11 -8.49 -23.94 -21.98
N SER A 12 -8.98 -23.70 -23.19
CA SER A 12 -8.36 -24.09 -24.46
C SER A 12 -7.56 -22.96 -25.12
N ILE A 13 -7.49 -21.78 -24.48
CA ILE A 13 -6.75 -20.64 -25.01
C ILE A 13 -5.25 -20.86 -24.80
N SER A 14 -4.46 -20.58 -25.83
CA SER A 14 -3.00 -20.69 -25.77
C SER A 14 -2.41 -19.65 -24.79
N GLU A 15 -1.44 -20.07 -23.99
CA GLU A 15 -0.69 -19.23 -23.04
C GLU A 15 -0.14 -17.94 -23.69
N LYS A 16 0.35 -18.02 -24.93
CA LYS A 16 0.84 -16.84 -25.67
C LYS A 16 -0.24 -15.78 -25.89
N ILE A 17 -1.49 -16.21 -26.11
CA ILE A 17 -2.63 -15.32 -26.29
C ILE A 17 -3.00 -14.68 -24.94
N LEU A 18 -3.01 -15.46 -23.85
CA LEU A 18 -3.25 -14.95 -22.49
C LEU A 18 -2.22 -13.89 -22.10
N ILE A 19 -0.93 -14.15 -22.33
CA ILE A 19 0.15 -13.18 -22.06
C ILE A 19 -0.04 -11.91 -22.88
N SER A 20 -0.35 -12.03 -24.18
CA SER A 20 -0.57 -10.85 -25.04
C SER A 20 -1.81 -10.03 -24.65
N LEU A 21 -2.81 -10.66 -24.03
CA LEU A 21 -3.98 -9.99 -23.49
C LEU A 21 -3.61 -9.25 -22.20
N ILE A 22 -2.97 -9.91 -21.24
CA ILE A 22 -2.58 -9.32 -19.95
C ILE A 22 -1.63 -8.12 -20.13
N GLN A 23 -0.71 -8.19 -21.10
CA GLN A 23 0.22 -7.11 -21.41
C GLN A 23 -0.41 -5.91 -22.16
N ASN A 24 -1.69 -5.99 -22.49
CA ASN A 24 -2.40 -4.91 -23.17
C ASN A 24 -3.02 -3.95 -22.15
N ASP A 25 -2.37 -2.81 -21.92
CA ASP A 25 -2.85 -1.77 -20.99
C ASP A 25 -4.22 -1.17 -21.37
N ASN A 26 -4.75 -1.45 -22.57
CA ASN A 26 -6.07 -1.02 -23.03
C ASN A 26 -7.20 -2.01 -22.68
N LEU A 27 -6.95 -3.03 -21.85
CA LEU A 27 -8.02 -3.86 -21.32
C LEU A 27 -8.89 -3.03 -20.37
N GLN A 28 -10.11 -2.69 -20.79
CA GLN A 28 -11.16 -2.16 -19.91
C GLN A 28 -11.69 -3.27 -18.99
N MET A 29 -10.84 -3.82 -18.14
CA MET A 29 -11.21 -4.80 -17.12
C MET A 29 -10.41 -4.49 -15.86
N CYS A 30 -11.09 -4.36 -14.73
CA CYS A 30 -10.37 -4.16 -13.46
C CYS A 30 -9.66 -5.48 -13.12
N GLU A 31 -8.38 -5.46 -12.74
CA GLU A 31 -7.64 -6.68 -12.33
C GLU A 31 -8.41 -7.51 -11.29
N VAL A 32 -9.12 -6.82 -10.40
CA VAL A 32 -10.02 -7.38 -9.37
C VAL A 32 -11.13 -8.28 -9.95
N GLN A 33 -11.57 -8.07 -11.20
CA GLN A 33 -12.60 -8.88 -11.85
C GLN A 33 -12.12 -10.26 -12.29
N VAL A 34 -10.81 -10.51 -12.32
CA VAL A 34 -10.23 -11.82 -12.71
C VAL A 34 -10.12 -12.78 -11.53
N TRP A 35 -10.19 -12.26 -10.30
CA TRP A 35 -9.88 -13.02 -9.10
C TRP A 35 -11.06 -13.89 -8.68
N GLU A 36 -10.78 -15.15 -8.35
CA GLU A 36 -11.77 -16.04 -7.77
C GLU A 36 -11.90 -15.77 -6.26
N ASN A 37 -13.00 -16.23 -5.66
CA ASN A 37 -13.25 -16.04 -4.23
C ASN A 37 -12.14 -16.66 -3.35
N ASP A 38 -11.53 -17.76 -3.82
CA ASP A 38 -10.42 -18.40 -3.12
C ASP A 38 -9.14 -17.54 -3.16
N ASP A 39 -8.88 -16.83 -4.26
CA ASP A 39 -7.76 -15.87 -4.36
C ASP A 39 -7.92 -14.73 -3.35
N PHE A 40 -9.15 -14.21 -3.21
CA PHE A 40 -9.47 -13.19 -2.20
C PHE A 40 -9.24 -13.70 -0.77
N ASN A 41 -9.59 -14.95 -0.48
CA ASN A 41 -9.36 -15.55 0.84
C ASN A 41 -7.86 -15.69 1.15
N VAL A 42 -7.06 -16.13 0.17
CA VAL A 42 -5.61 -16.22 0.30
C VAL A 42 -5.01 -14.83 0.50
N LEU A 43 -5.43 -13.83 -0.29
CA LEU A 43 -4.95 -12.46 -0.15
C LEU A 43 -5.33 -11.85 1.20
N LYS A 44 -6.58 -12.03 1.63
CA LYS A 44 -7.08 -11.55 2.92
C LYS A 44 -6.25 -12.11 4.07
N SER A 45 -6.04 -13.43 4.09
CA SER A 45 -5.26 -14.09 5.14
C SER A 45 -3.79 -13.66 5.15
N THR A 46 -3.21 -13.41 3.97
CA THR A 46 -1.83 -12.95 3.81
C THR A 46 -1.66 -11.51 4.29
N LEU A 47 -2.59 -10.61 3.91
CA LEU A 47 -2.50 -9.19 4.20
C LEU A 47 -3.06 -8.77 5.55
N GLN A 48 -3.84 -9.62 6.25
CA GLN A 48 -4.50 -9.24 7.52
C GLN A 48 -3.55 -8.62 8.54
N HIS A 49 -2.32 -9.15 8.65
CA HIS A 49 -1.31 -8.66 9.59
C HIS A 49 -0.63 -7.37 9.11
N CYS A 50 -0.70 -7.08 7.82
CA CYS A 50 -0.14 -5.87 7.21
C CYS A 50 -1.12 -4.69 7.29
N ILE A 51 -2.43 -4.94 7.27
CA ILE A 51 -3.49 -3.91 7.28
C ILE A 51 -3.32 -2.87 8.40
N PRO A 52 -3.02 -3.24 9.67
CA PRO A 52 -2.82 -2.27 10.76
C PRO A 52 -1.68 -1.27 10.53
N PHE A 53 -0.74 -1.60 9.65
CA PHE A 53 0.40 -0.74 9.32
C PHE A 53 0.14 0.20 8.13
N ILE A 54 -0.94 -0.03 7.38
CA ILE A 54 -1.32 0.82 6.25
C ILE A 54 -1.91 2.13 6.79
N ARG A 55 -1.35 3.26 6.35
CA ARG A 55 -1.78 4.60 6.76
C ARG A 55 -2.93 5.12 5.88
N PHE A 56 -4.08 4.47 5.92
CA PHE A 56 -5.23 4.83 5.08
C PHE A 56 -5.61 6.32 5.19
N TYR A 57 -5.56 6.90 6.38
CA TYR A 57 -5.88 8.32 6.63
C TYR A 57 -4.87 9.32 6.06
N ASN A 58 -3.78 8.86 5.44
CA ASN A 58 -2.82 9.72 4.74
C ASN A 58 -3.12 9.86 3.23
N LEU A 59 -4.11 9.12 2.74
CA LEU A 59 -4.58 9.16 1.35
C LEU A 59 -5.66 10.24 1.17
N THR A 60 -5.83 10.71 -0.06
CA THR A 60 -7.00 11.53 -0.45
C THR A 60 -8.23 10.66 -0.66
N SER A 61 -9.41 11.28 -0.68
CA SER A 61 -10.65 10.54 -0.99
C SER A 61 -10.60 9.89 -2.39
N LYS A 62 -9.96 10.54 -3.36
CA LYS A 62 -9.72 9.97 -4.69
C LYS A 62 -8.80 8.75 -4.63
N GLU A 63 -7.65 8.86 -3.95
CA GLU A 63 -6.73 7.74 -3.77
C GLU A 63 -7.41 6.54 -3.09
N ILE A 64 -8.26 6.77 -2.08
CA ILE A 64 -9.06 5.71 -1.42
C ILE A 64 -10.01 5.04 -2.43
N SER A 65 -10.74 5.83 -3.21
CA SER A 65 -11.67 5.31 -4.21
C SER A 65 -10.96 4.45 -5.25
N ASP A 66 -9.82 4.91 -5.75
CA ASP A 66 -9.12 4.25 -6.85
C ASP A 66 -8.31 3.03 -6.38
N THR A 67 -7.79 3.04 -5.14
CA THR A 67 -6.84 2.02 -4.67
C THR A 67 -7.35 1.09 -3.58
N VAL A 68 -8.32 1.52 -2.76
CA VAL A 68 -8.77 0.75 -1.58
C VAL A 68 -10.12 0.10 -1.81
N ILE A 69 -11.09 0.82 -2.39
CA ILE A 69 -12.44 0.31 -2.66
C ILE A 69 -12.46 -0.96 -3.54
N PRO A 70 -11.62 -1.11 -4.58
CA PRO A 70 -11.59 -2.33 -5.39
C PRO A 70 -11.30 -3.58 -4.55
N TYR A 71 -10.56 -3.43 -3.45
CA TYR A 71 -10.16 -4.50 -2.55
C TYR A 71 -10.97 -4.52 -1.24
N ARG A 72 -12.19 -4.00 -1.24
CA ARG A 72 -13.01 -3.91 0.00
C ARG A 72 -13.21 -5.27 0.70
N GLU A 73 -13.23 -6.38 -0.04
CA GLU A 73 -13.53 -7.73 0.48
C GLU A 73 -12.44 -8.28 1.40
N ILE A 74 -11.20 -7.78 1.27
CA ILE A 74 -10.08 -8.16 2.14
C ILE A 74 -9.99 -7.32 3.40
N LEU A 75 -10.69 -6.17 3.45
CA LEU A 75 -10.62 -5.27 4.60
C LEU A 75 -11.53 -5.77 5.74
N PRO A 76 -11.11 -5.61 7.00
CA PRO A 76 -12.01 -5.76 8.14
C PRO A 76 -13.21 -4.82 7.99
N GLU A 77 -14.42 -5.33 8.24
CA GLU A 77 -15.68 -4.59 8.04
C GLU A 77 -15.72 -3.28 8.85
N GLU A 78 -15.26 -3.33 10.10
CA GLU A 78 -15.16 -2.15 10.98
C GLU A 78 -14.26 -1.06 10.39
N LEU A 79 -13.11 -1.46 9.84
CA LEU A 79 -12.16 -0.55 9.20
C LEU A 79 -12.78 0.07 7.94
N TYR A 80 -13.40 -0.75 7.09
CA TYR A 80 -14.02 -0.27 5.86
C TYR A 80 -15.13 0.76 6.13
N VAL A 81 -15.99 0.50 7.13
CA VAL A 81 -17.04 1.44 7.53
C VAL A 81 -16.45 2.76 8.06
N ASP A 82 -15.39 2.71 8.87
CA ASP A 82 -14.75 3.94 9.35
C ASP A 82 -14.08 4.74 8.21
N LEU A 83 -13.46 4.05 7.26
CA LEU A 83 -12.90 4.69 6.05
C LEU A 83 -14.02 5.37 5.26
N LEU A 84 -15.12 4.69 4.96
CA LEU A 84 -16.25 5.30 4.24
C LEU A 84 -16.80 6.53 4.98
N LYS A 85 -17.05 6.44 6.29
CA LYS A 85 -17.52 7.59 7.08
C LYS A 85 -16.56 8.78 7.02
N THR A 86 -15.26 8.50 6.97
CA THR A 86 -14.23 9.53 6.94
C THR A 86 -14.15 10.20 5.57
N PHE A 87 -14.11 9.40 4.49
CA PHE A 87 -13.78 9.89 3.15
C PHE A 87 -14.99 10.34 2.32
N LEU A 88 -16.19 9.76 2.53
CA LEU A 88 -17.40 10.18 1.80
C LEU A 88 -17.81 11.62 2.09
N ASN A 89 -17.39 12.19 3.22
CA ASN A 89 -17.69 13.57 3.62
C ASN A 89 -16.56 14.55 3.24
N LEU A 90 -15.48 14.08 2.62
CA LEU A 90 -14.31 14.90 2.26
C LEU A 90 -14.34 15.31 0.79
N HIS A 91 -13.67 16.42 0.50
CA HIS A 91 -13.41 16.82 -0.88
C HIS A 91 -12.49 15.77 -1.55
N PRO A 92 -12.63 15.46 -2.85
CA PRO A 92 -11.86 14.40 -3.52
C PRO A 92 -10.34 14.46 -3.28
N GLU A 93 -9.79 15.68 -3.28
CA GLU A 93 -8.36 15.94 -3.10
C GLU A 93 -7.94 16.24 -1.65
N SER A 94 -8.88 16.23 -0.68
CA SER A 94 -8.56 16.52 0.72
C SER A 94 -8.20 15.25 1.50
N LYS A 95 -7.36 15.43 2.53
CA LYS A 95 -6.93 14.39 3.47
C LYS A 95 -7.54 14.66 4.85
N PRO A 96 -7.90 13.62 5.63
CA PRO A 96 -8.41 13.81 6.98
C PRO A 96 -7.31 14.33 7.92
N ILE A 97 -7.44 15.58 8.36
CA ILE A 97 -6.40 16.29 9.14
C ILE A 97 -6.21 15.71 10.56
N ASN A 98 -7.27 15.15 11.16
CA ASN A 98 -7.30 14.85 12.61
C ASN A 98 -7.25 13.35 12.97
N LYS A 99 -7.19 12.43 12.00
CA LYS A 99 -7.19 10.97 12.27
C LYS A 99 -5.81 10.32 12.18
N SER A 100 -4.81 11.01 11.63
CA SER A 100 -3.43 10.51 11.65
C SER A 100 -2.80 10.79 13.02
N LYS A 101 -2.25 9.77 13.68
CA LYS A 101 -1.52 9.97 14.93
C LYS A 101 -0.34 10.91 14.67
N PRO A 102 -0.11 11.95 15.50
CA PRO A 102 1.03 12.83 15.34
C PRO A 102 2.33 12.02 15.48
N ARG A 103 3.29 12.26 14.58
CA ARG A 103 4.64 11.72 14.69
C ARG A 103 5.32 12.45 15.86
N ASN A 104 5.62 11.73 16.94
CA ASN A 104 6.51 12.23 17.98
C ASN A 104 7.79 12.75 17.31
N PHE A 105 8.21 13.98 17.65
CA PHE A 105 9.33 14.68 17.01
C PHE A 105 10.53 14.70 17.97
N HIS A 106 11.30 13.62 17.99
CA HIS A 106 12.63 13.53 18.58
C HIS A 106 13.70 13.85 17.55
N LYS A 107 14.39 15.00 17.64
CA LYS A 107 15.56 15.31 16.79
C LYS A 107 16.42 14.05 16.56
N GLN A 108 16.67 13.73 15.28
CA GLN A 108 17.41 12.55 14.84
C GLN A 108 18.68 12.43 15.70
N LYS A 109 18.70 11.46 16.61
CA LYS A 109 19.90 11.10 17.37
C LYS A 109 20.78 10.25 16.47
N ASN A 110 22.09 10.30 16.72
CA ASN A 110 23.09 9.51 15.99
C ASN A 110 22.59 8.07 15.76
N VAL A 111 22.65 7.63 14.50
CA VAL A 111 22.20 6.30 14.10
C VAL A 111 23.27 5.30 14.51
N ASP A 112 22.91 4.32 15.35
CA ASP A 112 23.83 3.25 15.77
C ASP A 112 23.97 2.15 14.69
N SER A 113 24.53 2.53 13.54
CA SER A 113 24.79 1.63 12.41
C SER A 113 26.19 1.83 11.85
N LYS A 114 26.78 0.72 11.38
CA LYS A 114 28.02 0.73 10.59
C LYS A 114 27.77 0.84 9.08
N ILE A 115 26.54 0.61 8.62
CA ILE A 115 26.18 0.53 7.20
C ILE A 115 25.47 1.81 6.75
N ILE A 116 24.53 2.30 7.57
CA ILE A 116 23.75 3.51 7.25
C ILE A 116 24.24 4.69 8.10
N THR A 117 24.34 5.86 7.47
CA THR A 117 24.70 7.13 8.13
C THR A 117 23.42 7.89 8.53
N SER A 118 23.56 9.01 9.23
CA SER A 118 22.44 9.93 9.49
C SER A 118 21.80 10.44 8.20
N GLN A 119 22.57 10.68 7.14
CA GLN A 119 22.06 11.09 5.83
C GLN A 119 21.22 9.97 5.17
N HIS A 120 21.68 8.71 5.23
CA HIS A 120 20.88 7.58 4.75
C HIS A 120 19.59 7.42 5.55
N ALA A 121 19.66 7.58 6.87
CA ALA A 121 18.48 7.55 7.72
C ALA A 121 17.51 8.68 7.38
N GLU A 122 17.99 9.90 7.08
CA GLU A 122 17.15 11.00 6.60
C GLU A 122 16.43 10.66 5.29
N LEU A 123 17.12 10.09 4.31
CA LEU A 123 16.51 9.67 3.04
C LEU A 123 15.43 8.59 3.26
N ILE A 124 15.73 7.58 4.07
CA ILE A 124 14.76 6.53 4.42
C ILE A 124 13.54 7.16 5.13
N SER A 125 13.77 8.12 6.03
CA SER A 125 12.70 8.88 6.68
C SER A 125 11.82 9.64 5.69
N LYS A 126 12.42 10.29 4.68
CA LYS A 126 11.66 10.97 3.60
C LYS A 126 10.82 9.97 2.80
N TRP A 127 11.37 8.80 2.47
CA TRP A 127 10.64 7.75 1.76
C TRP A 127 9.44 7.21 2.55
N ILE A 128 9.59 6.99 3.85
CA ILE A 128 8.48 6.56 4.72
C ILE A 128 7.34 7.60 4.70
N ASP A 129 7.68 8.88 4.56
CA ASP A 129 6.72 9.98 4.50
C ASP A 129 6.25 10.33 3.08
N ARG A 130 6.72 9.61 2.05
CA ARG A 130 6.45 9.91 0.63
C ARG A 130 6.80 11.37 0.28
N LEU A 131 7.90 11.88 0.85
CA LEU A 131 8.44 13.22 0.59
C LEU A 131 9.51 13.17 -0.51
N ASP A 132 9.60 14.23 -1.29
CA ASP A 132 10.69 14.40 -2.23
C ASP A 132 12.01 14.67 -1.50
N ILE A 133 13.13 14.46 -2.19
CA ILE A 133 14.48 14.66 -1.61
C ILE A 133 14.67 16.11 -1.16
N THR A 134 14.06 17.07 -1.87
CA THR A 134 14.10 18.51 -1.57
C THR A 134 13.19 18.92 -0.42
N ASP A 135 12.22 18.09 -0.06
CA ASP A 135 11.26 18.43 0.98
C ASP A 135 11.89 18.38 2.37
N LYS A 136 11.43 19.29 3.22
CA LYS A 136 11.88 19.36 4.61
C LYS A 136 11.25 18.22 5.42
N LEU A 137 12.10 17.45 6.09
CA LEU A 137 11.64 16.40 6.99
C LEU A 137 10.99 17.01 8.23
N ASN A 138 9.67 16.82 8.35
CA ASN A 138 8.86 17.34 9.46
C ASN A 138 8.48 16.25 10.49
N ALA A 139 9.15 15.11 10.49
CA ALA A 139 9.00 14.14 11.55
C ALA A 139 10.33 13.60 11.98
N SER A 140 10.31 13.00 13.17
CA SER A 140 11.44 12.23 13.61
C SER A 140 11.21 10.73 13.49
N TYR A 141 12.31 10.05 13.20
CA TYR A 141 12.40 8.61 13.23
C TYR A 141 13.50 8.20 14.20
N GLU A 142 13.17 7.24 15.05
CA GLU A 142 14.15 6.54 15.87
C GLU A 142 14.53 5.25 15.15
N PHE A 143 15.77 5.18 14.68
CA PHE A 143 16.31 3.96 14.06
C PHE A 143 16.89 3.07 15.17
N LYS A 144 16.18 1.98 15.48
CA LYS A 144 16.62 0.97 16.46
C LYS A 144 17.36 -0.15 15.75
N LEU A 145 18.58 -0.44 16.21
CA LEU A 145 19.35 -1.58 15.75
C LEU A 145 18.74 -2.88 16.29
N ILE A 146 18.25 -3.74 15.40
CA ILE A 146 17.63 -5.02 15.79
C ILE A 146 18.66 -6.16 15.77
N LEU A 147 19.61 -6.10 14.83
CA LEU A 147 20.63 -7.14 14.66
C LEU A 147 21.97 -6.50 14.29
N ARG A 148 23.05 -6.99 14.90
CA ARG A 148 24.43 -6.68 14.54
C ARG A 148 25.23 -7.98 14.50
N GLY A 149 25.53 -8.44 13.29
CA GLY A 149 26.47 -9.55 13.11
C GLY A 149 27.89 -9.09 13.44
N SER A 150 28.65 -9.95 14.11
CA SER A 150 30.10 -9.80 14.21
C SER A 150 30.74 -10.42 12.95
N ARG A 151 32.01 -10.12 12.69
CA ARG A 151 32.73 -10.79 11.59
C ARG A 151 32.96 -12.28 11.87
N ASP A 152 32.81 -12.69 13.13
CA ASP A 152 33.13 -14.02 13.64
C ASP A 152 31.88 -14.79 14.12
N GLY A 153 30.67 -14.29 13.83
CA GLY A 153 29.40 -14.79 14.37
C GLY A 153 28.82 -13.84 15.39
#